data_AF-A0A2V9F655-F1
#
_entry.id   AF-A0A2V9F655-F1
#
_cell.length_a   1.000
_cell.length_b   1.000
_cell.length_c   1.000
_cell.angle_alpha   90.00
_cell.angle_beta   90.00
_cell.angle_gamma   90.00
#
_symmetry.space_group_name_H-M   'P 1'
#
loop_
_entity.id
_entity.type
_entity.pdbx_description
1 polymer ?
#
loop_
_entity_poly.entity_id
_entity_poly.type
_entity_poly.pdbx_seq_one_letter_code
_entity_poly.pdbx_strand_id
1 'polypeptide(L)' 'KCIGCHAADGSANTKAGRNTGAHDLRLPDVQKETDATLIGIVTKGKKKMPKFEEKLKAKEIKELVEYVRGFSNKP' A
#
# COMPACT_ATOMS: atom_id res chain seq x y z
N LYS A 1 -9.42 -4.54 3.21
CA LYS A 1 -9.51 -3.10 3.62
C LYS A 1 -8.71 -2.19 2.69
N CYS A 2 -7.50 -2.58 2.29
CA CYS A 2 -6.60 -1.77 1.45
C CYS A 2 -7.22 -1.37 0.09
N ILE A 3 -7.97 -2.28 -0.54
CA ILE A 3 -8.66 -2.09 -1.83
C ILE A 3 -9.59 -0.87 -1.83
N GLY A 4 -10.18 -0.51 -0.68
CA GLY A 4 -11.10 0.63 -0.60
C GLY A 4 -10.46 1.97 -1.02
N CYS A 5 -9.16 2.12 -0.78
CA CYS A 5 -8.39 3.28 -1.23
C CYS A 5 -7.49 2.94 -2.43
N HIS A 6 -6.84 1.78 -2.41
CA HIS A 6 -5.80 1.40 -3.38
C HIS A 6 -6.33 0.69 -4.64
N ALA A 7 -7.63 0.43 -4.73
CA ALA A 7 -8.24 -0.43 -5.77
C ALA A 7 -7.68 -1.87 -5.75
N ALA A 8 -8.29 -2.77 -6.53
CA ALA A 8 -7.84 -4.16 -6.62
C ALA A 8 -6.59 -4.31 -7.50
N ASP A 9 -6.41 -3.38 -8.44
CA ASP A 9 -5.29 -3.28 -9.38
C ASP A 9 -4.11 -2.45 -8.85
N GLY A 10 -4.23 -1.88 -7.65
CA GLY A 10 -3.18 -1.04 -7.05
C GLY A 10 -3.15 0.40 -7.56
N SER A 11 -4.01 0.77 -8.51
CA SER A 11 -4.03 2.10 -9.14
C SER A 11 -4.38 3.25 -8.20
N ALA A 12 -4.96 2.93 -7.03
CA ALA A 12 -5.61 3.90 -6.16
C ALA A 12 -6.71 4.74 -6.85
N ASN A 13 -7.22 4.28 -8.00
CA ASN A 13 -8.26 4.98 -8.77
C ASN A 13 -9.68 4.79 -8.18
N THR A 14 -9.79 4.92 -6.87
CA THR A 14 -11.06 4.89 -6.13
C THR A 14 -11.43 6.31 -5.69
N LYS A 15 -12.71 6.55 -5.37
CA LYS A 15 -13.13 7.84 -4.78
C LYS A 15 -12.35 8.14 -3.49
N ALA A 16 -12.16 7.15 -2.63
CA ALA A 16 -11.42 7.32 -1.38
C ALA A 16 -9.92 7.54 -1.63
N GLY A 17 -9.32 6.82 -2.59
CA GLY A 17 -7.92 7.00 -2.99
C GLY A 17 -7.64 8.41 -3.47
N ARG A 18 -8.49 8.95 -4.36
CA ARG A 18 -8.41 10.35 -4.82
C ARG A 18 -8.58 11.36 -3.67
N ASN A 19 -9.55 11.15 -2.78
CA ASN A 19 -9.78 12.05 -1.63
C ASN A 19 -8.65 12.03 -0.59
N THR A 20 -7.95 10.90 -0.47
CA THR A 20 -6.87 10.72 0.50
C THR A 20 -5.48 10.99 -0.09
N GLY A 21 -5.35 11.07 -1.41
CA GLY A 21 -4.05 11.14 -2.08
C GLY A 21 -3.27 9.82 -1.96
N ALA A 22 -3.98 8.69 -1.97
CA ALA A 22 -3.34 7.38 -2.00
C ALA A 22 -2.48 7.26 -3.27
N HIS A 23 -1.26 6.76 -3.12
CA HIS A 23 -0.35 6.60 -4.25
C HIS A 23 -0.77 5.40 -5.09
N ASP A 24 -0.58 5.52 -6.40
CA ASP A 24 -0.67 4.40 -7.32
C ASP A 24 0.51 3.47 -7.05
N LEU A 25 0.19 2.27 -6.57
CA LEU A 25 1.18 1.27 -6.16
C LEU A 25 1.96 0.70 -7.35
N ARG A 26 1.51 0.93 -8.58
CA ARG A 26 2.18 0.48 -9.81
C ARG A 26 3.32 1.42 -10.20
N LEU A 27 3.31 2.65 -9.71
CA LEU A 27 4.25 3.67 -10.16
C LEU A 27 5.67 3.47 -9.58
N PRO A 28 6.71 3.93 -10.30
CA PRO A 28 8.10 3.74 -9.89
C PRO A 28 8.46 4.39 -8.56
N ASP A 29 7.77 5.45 -8.15
CA ASP A 29 8.00 6.11 -6.86
C ASP A 29 7.68 5.17 -5.69
N VAL A 30 6.60 4.39 -5.77
CA VAL A 30 6.28 3.36 -4.77
C VAL A 30 7.21 2.16 -4.93
N GLN A 31 7.50 1.74 -6.16
CA GLN A 31 8.28 0.53 -6.41
C GLN A 31 9.78 0.69 -6.12
N LYS A 32 10.32 1.92 -6.12
CA LYS A 32 11.71 2.21 -5.73
C LYS A 32 11.92 2.27 -4.22
N GLU A 33 10.84 2.40 -3.43
CA GLU A 33 10.96 2.35 -1.97
C GLU A 33 11.48 0.99 -1.53
N THR A 34 12.12 0.92 -0.36
CA THR A 34 12.57 -0.36 0.20
C THR A 34 11.42 -1.12 0.86
N ASP A 35 11.53 -2.45 0.97
CA ASP A 35 10.53 -3.25 1.69
C ASP A 35 10.40 -2.79 3.15
N ALA A 36 11.51 -2.42 3.79
CA ALA A 36 11.50 -1.86 5.14
C ALA A 36 10.67 -0.57 5.22
N THR A 37 10.79 0.32 4.23
CA THR A 37 9.97 1.54 4.16
C THR A 37 8.49 1.19 4.02
N LEU A 38 8.14 0.30 3.08
CA LEU A 38 6.75 -0.08 2.83
C LEU A 38 6.13 -0.80 4.05
N ILE A 39 6.87 -1.71 4.69
CA ILE A 39 6.47 -2.36 5.94
C ILE A 39 6.22 -1.30 7.02
N GLY A 40 7.13 -0.32 7.16
CA GLY A 40 6.98 0.77 8.10
C GLY A 40 5.71 1.60 7.87
N ILE A 41 5.38 1.91 6.61
CA ILE A 41 4.17 2.63 6.22
C ILE A 41 2.91 1.84 6.54
N VAL A 42 2.88 0.53 6.23
CA VAL A 42 1.71 -0.31 6.55
C VAL A 42 1.55 -0.43 8.08
N THR A 43 2.66 -0.59 8.79
CA THR A 43 2.67 -0.75 10.25
C THR A 43 2.18 0.51 10.95
N LYS A 44 2.82 1.66 10.68
CA LYS A 44 2.62 2.93 11.40
C LYS A 44 1.63 3.89 10.72
N GLY A 45 1.19 3.59 9.51
CA GLY A 45 0.43 4.51 8.67
C GLY A 45 1.32 5.61 8.06
N LYS A 46 0.74 6.39 7.14
CA LYS A 46 1.38 7.56 6.53
C LYS A 46 0.31 8.55 6.09
N LYS A 47 0.40 9.80 6.55
CA LYS A 47 -0.59 10.85 6.27
C LYS A 47 -2.02 10.37 6.60
N LYS A 48 -2.88 10.25 5.59
CA LYS A 48 -4.28 9.80 5.73
C LYS A 48 -4.44 8.27 5.75
N MET A 49 -3.35 7.51 5.53
CA MET A 49 -3.36 6.05 5.65
C MET A 49 -3.26 5.67 7.13
N PRO A 50 -4.23 4.91 7.68
CA PRO A 50 -4.19 4.49 9.08
C PRO A 50 -3.08 3.48 9.35
N LYS A 51 -2.67 3.38 10.61
CA LYS A 51 -1.78 2.32 11.08
C LYS A 51 -2.49 0.96 11.14
N PHE A 52 -1.76 -0.11 10.84
CA PHE A 52 -2.29 -1.48 10.84
C PHE A 52 -1.60 -2.43 11.82
N GLU A 53 -0.62 -1.96 12.59
CA GLU A 53 0.07 -2.76 13.63
C GLU A 53 -0.88 -3.39 14.67
N GLU A 54 -2.02 -2.74 14.95
CA GLU A 54 -3.04 -3.24 15.89
C GLU A 54 -3.97 -4.29 15.26
N LYS A 55 -3.90 -4.48 13.93
CA LYS A 55 -4.83 -5.31 13.17
C LYS A 55 -4.15 -6.45 12.43
N LEU A 56 -2.86 -6.33 12.15
CA LEU A 56 -2.08 -7.27 11.35
C LEU A 56 -0.79 -7.63 12.09
N LYS A 57 -0.42 -8.91 12.03
CA LYS A 57 0.87 -9.39 12.54
C LYS A 57 1.99 -8.99 11.58
N ALA A 58 3.21 -8.92 12.11
CA ALA A 58 4.39 -8.59 11.31
C ALA A 58 4.57 -9.48 10.07
N LYS A 59 4.18 -10.77 10.16
CA LYS A 59 4.20 -11.70 9.01
C LYS A 59 3.20 -11.29 7.92
N GLU A 60 1.96 -10.98 8.30
CA GLU A 60 0.91 -10.55 7.35
C GLU A 60 1.28 -9.22 6.69
N ILE A 61 1.94 -8.30 7.43
CA ILE A 61 2.42 -7.05 6.86
C ILE A 61 3.50 -7.30 5.80
N LYS A 62 4.43 -8.23 6.04
CA LYS A 62 5.45 -8.62 5.05
C LYS A 62 4.82 -9.22 3.80
N GLU A 63 3.92 -10.19 3.97
CA GLU A 63 3.20 -10.81 2.84
C GLU A 63 2.38 -9.78 2.03
N LEU A 64 1.80 -8.78 2.70
CA LEU A 64 1.12 -7.69 2.00
C LEU A 64 2.08 -6.82 1.19
N VAL A 65 3.27 -6.53 1.71
CA VAL A 65 4.28 -5.76 0.97
C VAL A 65 4.77 -6.55 -0.24
N GLU A 66 4.99 -7.86 -0.10
CA GLU A 66 5.30 -8.75 -1.24
C GLU A 66 4.18 -8.72 -2.30
N TYR A 67 2.92 -8.77 -1.87
CA TYR A 67 1.78 -8.62 -2.78
C TYR A 67 1.78 -7.25 -3.49
N VAL A 68 2.15 -6.17 -2.78
CA VAL A 68 2.29 -4.83 -3.36
C VAL A 68 3.39 -4.75 -4.41
N ARG A 69 4.50 -5.49 -4.24
CA ARG A 69 5.55 -5.60 -5.27
C ARG A 69 5.04 -6.22 -6.57
N GLY A 70 4.06 -7.11 -6.48
CA GLY A 70 3.39 -7.71 -7.64
C GLY A 70 2.64 -6.73 -8.54
N PHE A 71 2.41 -5.48 -8.12
CA PHE A 71 1.78 -4.46 -8.96
C PHE A 71 2.74 -3.80 -9.96
N SER A 72 4.06 -3.88 -9.74
CA SER A 72 5.07 -3.32 -10.66
C SER A 72 5.03 -3.92 -12.07
N ASN A 73 4.53 -5.15 -12.20
CA ASN A 73 4.51 -5.92 -13.45
C ASN A 73 3.12 -6.03 -14.07
N LYS A 74 2.11 -5.33 -13.52
CA LYS A 74 0.75 -5.36 -14.08
C LYS A 74 0.60 -4.23 -15.11
N PRO A 75 0.09 -4.54 -16.32
CA PRO A 75 -0.10 -3.56 -17.38
C PRO A 75 -1.10 -2.45 -17.00
#